data_AF-A0AAW5VP24-F1
#
_entry.id   AF-A0AAW5VP24-F1
#
_cell.length_a   1.000
_cell.length_b   1.000
_cell.length_c   1.000
_cell.angle_alpha   90.00
_cell.angle_beta   90.00
_cell.angle_gamma   90.00
#
_symmetry.space_group_name_H-M   'P 1'
#
loop_
_entity.id
_entity.type
_entity.pdbx_description
1 polymer ?
#
loop_
_entity_poly.entity_id
_entity_poly.type
_entity_poly.pdbx_seq_one_letter_code
_entity_poly.pdbx_strand_id
1 'polypeptide(L)'
;MKNEIFHSFIKEQKQYKIFSRLAKYVSISFLTIYLYLLFSSSYTASPLIVVINYLAILTSFSGIITFKYFEIPSILLDVFTEGQLSPFFQLNSQEKQLVWRKAGREDVLPPEPTPDYISDHLHLYDRYPWKRIGKIYFVVYLVFILTSVFYLTSVYIETGFQN
;
A
#
# COMPACT_ATOMS: atom_id res chain seq x y z
N MET A 1 -9.39 21.25 -15.55
CA MET A 1 -9.93 19.88 -15.68
C MET A 1 -8.97 18.85 -16.27
N LYS A 2 -8.58 18.85 -17.56
CA LYS A 2 -7.73 17.76 -18.14
C LYS A 2 -6.42 17.50 -17.36
N ASN A 3 -5.71 18.57 -16.99
CA ASN A 3 -4.49 18.44 -16.19
C ASN A 3 -4.75 17.99 -14.75
N GLU A 4 -5.92 18.27 -14.18
CA GLU A 4 -6.23 17.92 -12.78
C GLU A 4 -6.45 16.43 -12.60
N ILE A 5 -7.10 15.78 -13.58
CA ILE A 5 -7.33 14.34 -13.59
C ILE A 5 -5.99 13.59 -13.64
N PHE A 6 -5.12 13.96 -14.58
CA PHE A 6 -3.80 13.36 -14.67
C PHE A 6 -2.93 13.70 -13.46
N HIS A 7 -3.01 14.91 -12.91
CA HIS A 7 -2.33 15.25 -11.66
C HIS A 7 -2.80 14.41 -10.47
N SER A 8 -4.09 14.11 -10.37
CA SER A 8 -4.63 13.21 -9.34
C SER A 8 -4.02 11.81 -9.46
N PHE A 9 -3.95 11.28 -10.69
CA PHE A 9 -3.25 10.02 -10.97
C PHE A 9 -1.77 10.06 -10.55
N ILE A 10 -1.04 11.12 -10.92
CA ILE A 10 0.38 11.27 -10.52
C ILE A 10 0.52 11.36 -9.00
N LYS A 11 -0.41 12.04 -8.31
CA LYS A 11 -0.45 12.14 -6.86
C LYS A 11 -0.65 10.76 -6.22
N GLU A 12 -1.55 9.94 -6.76
CA GLU A 12 -1.75 8.56 -6.32
C GLU A 12 -0.47 7.72 -6.47
N GLN A 13 0.22 7.83 -7.61
CA GLN A 13 1.49 7.12 -7.85
C GLN A 13 2.60 7.58 -6.89
N LYS A 14 2.66 8.87 -6.57
CA LYS A 14 3.58 9.40 -5.55
C LYS A 14 3.25 8.86 -4.15
N GLN A 15 1.97 8.80 -3.78
CA GLN A 15 1.53 8.24 -2.51
C GLN A 15 1.93 6.77 -2.37
N TYR A 16 1.70 5.96 -3.40
CA TYR A 16 2.15 4.56 -3.41
C TYR A 16 3.66 4.44 -3.12
N LYS A 17 4.48 5.24 -3.81
CA LYS A 17 5.94 5.24 -3.62
C LYS A 17 6.35 5.65 -2.21
N ILE A 18 5.67 6.64 -1.62
CA ILE A 18 5.91 7.10 -0.25
C ILE A 18 5.54 6.00 0.75
N PHE A 19 4.33 5.42 0.64
CA PHE A 19 3.88 4.36 1.54
C PHE A 19 4.76 3.11 1.45
N SER A 20 5.15 2.71 0.24
CA SER A 20 6.07 1.58 0.04
C SER A 20 7.43 1.83 0.71
N ARG A 21 7.99 3.04 0.58
CA ARG A 21 9.24 3.42 1.27
C ARG A 21 9.08 3.43 2.79
N LEU A 22 8.00 4.01 3.31
CA LEU A 22 7.71 4.04 4.75
C LEU A 22 7.57 2.63 5.31
N ALA A 23 6.79 1.75 4.66
CA ALA A 23 6.65 0.36 5.06
C ALA A 23 8.00 -0.37 5.10
N LYS A 24 8.87 -0.12 4.11
CA LYS A 24 10.23 -0.66 4.10
C LYS A 24 11.06 -0.15 5.27
N TYR A 25 11.03 1.15 5.57
CA TYR A 25 11.78 1.71 6.70
C TYR A 25 11.28 1.17 8.03
N VAL A 26 9.96 1.11 8.24
CA VAL A 26 9.37 0.53 9.46
C VAL A 26 9.76 -0.95 9.62
N SER A 27 9.72 -1.73 8.54
CA SER A 27 10.14 -3.14 8.56
C SER A 27 11.61 -3.29 8.94
N ILE A 28 12.50 -2.46 8.36
CA ILE A 28 13.93 -2.46 8.69
C ILE A 28 14.14 -2.06 10.16
N SER A 29 13.45 -1.03 10.66
CA SER A 29 13.55 -0.60 12.05
C SER A 29 13.16 -1.73 13.02
N PHE A 30 12.02 -2.40 12.78
CA PHE A 30 11.64 -3.56 13.62
C PHE A 30 12.63 -4.71 13.52
N LEU A 31 13.18 -4.99 12.33
CA LEU A 31 14.21 -6.00 12.17
C LEU A 31 15.48 -5.66 12.94
N THR A 32 15.94 -4.41 12.91
CA THR A 32 17.10 -3.95 13.67
C THR A 32 16.87 -4.09 15.18
N ILE A 33 15.70 -3.68 15.68
CA ILE A 33 15.35 -3.82 17.10
C ILE A 33 15.29 -5.30 17.48
N TYR A 34 14.68 -6.14 16.65
CA TYR A 34 14.61 -7.59 16.85
C TYR A 34 16.02 -8.21 16.97
N LEU A 35 16.91 -7.90 16.02
CA LEU A 35 18.30 -8.39 16.06
C LEU A 35 19.05 -7.90 17.30
N TYR A 36 18.88 -6.63 17.67
CA TYR A 36 19.47 -6.08 18.89
C TYR A 36 19.06 -6.87 20.14
N LEU A 37 17.77 -7.15 20.30
CA LEU A 37 17.27 -7.93 21.44
C LEU A 37 17.72 -9.39 21.38
N LEU A 38 17.74 -10.00 20.19
CA LEU A 38 18.12 -11.40 20.03
C LEU A 38 19.59 -11.68 20.40
N PHE A 39 20.48 -10.73 20.12
CA PHE A 39 21.90 -10.85 20.46
C PHE A 39 22.27 -10.22 21.81
N SER A 40 21.31 -9.61 22.51
CA SER A 40 21.52 -9.12 23.87
C SER A 40 21.27 -10.26 24.87
N SER A 41 22.30 -10.60 25.65
CA SER A 41 22.34 -11.79 26.51
C SER A 41 21.24 -11.84 27.58
N SER A 42 20.58 -10.72 27.87
CA SER A 42 19.53 -10.61 28.88
C SER A 42 18.11 -10.85 28.34
N TYR A 43 17.90 -11.00 27.03
CA TYR A 43 16.59 -10.82 26.40
C TYR A 43 16.03 -12.02 25.65
N THR A 44 16.81 -13.07 25.45
CA THR A 44 16.49 -14.22 24.58
C THR A 44 15.21 -14.99 24.96
N ALA A 45 14.63 -14.75 26.14
CA ALA A 45 13.35 -15.32 26.59
C ALA A 45 12.25 -14.28 26.87
N SER A 46 12.46 -13.00 26.54
CA SER A 46 11.51 -11.93 26.87
C SER A 46 10.29 -11.95 25.94
N PRO A 47 9.06 -11.82 26.47
CA PRO A 47 7.83 -11.64 25.67
C PRO A 47 7.91 -10.47 24.68
N LEU A 48 8.79 -9.50 24.91
CA LEU A 48 9.05 -8.37 24.02
C LEU A 48 9.56 -8.78 22.64
N ILE A 49 10.43 -9.80 22.57
CA ILE A 49 10.95 -10.32 21.29
C ILE A 49 9.79 -10.87 20.44
N VAL A 50 8.85 -11.55 21.08
CA VAL A 50 7.66 -12.10 20.43
C VAL A 50 6.77 -10.99 19.88
N VAL A 51 6.50 -9.94 20.67
CA VAL A 51 5.72 -8.77 20.23
C VAL A 51 6.37 -8.07 19.03
N ILE A 52 7.68 -7.86 19.05
CA ILE A 52 8.40 -7.20 17.95
C ILE A 52 8.38 -8.05 16.68
N ASN A 53 8.50 -9.38 16.80
CA ASN A 53 8.40 -10.29 15.65
C ASN A 53 6.99 -10.24 15.04
N TYR A 54 5.93 -10.28 15.85
CA TYR A 54 4.57 -10.11 15.35
C TYR A 54 4.34 -8.76 14.66
N LEU A 55 4.92 -7.67 15.16
CA LEU A 55 4.86 -6.36 14.50
C LEU A 55 5.57 -6.36 13.14
N ALA A 56 6.72 -7.03 13.03
CA ALA A 56 7.44 -7.18 11.77
C ALA A 56 6.62 -7.98 10.74
N ILE A 57 6.00 -9.09 11.16
CA ILE A 57 5.12 -9.91 10.33
C ILE A 57 3.89 -9.09 9.89
N LEU A 58 3.24 -8.38 10.81
CA LEU A 58 2.08 -7.52 10.51
C LEU A 58 2.45 -6.41 9.52
N THR A 59 3.61 -5.78 9.68
CA THR A 59 4.14 -4.78 8.74
C THR A 59 4.37 -5.39 7.36
N SER A 60 4.87 -6.63 7.29
CA SER A 60 5.06 -7.35 6.04
C SER A 60 3.74 -7.66 5.34
N PHE A 61 2.72 -8.13 6.08
CA PHE A 61 1.36 -8.33 5.55
C PHE A 61 0.72 -7.00 5.08
N SER A 62 0.98 -5.90 5.78
CA SER A 62 0.54 -4.56 5.36
C SER A 62 1.09 -4.17 3.99
N GLY A 63 2.29 -4.64 3.64
CA GLY A 63 2.86 -4.49 2.30
C GLY A 63 2.02 -5.13 1.20
N ILE A 64 1.45 -6.32 1.45
CA ILE A 64 0.58 -7.03 0.50
C ILE A 64 -0.72 -6.26 0.26
N ILE A 65 -1.36 -5.78 1.32
CA ILE A 65 -2.59 -4.96 1.21
C ILE A 65 -2.31 -3.66 0.47
N THR A 66 -1.18 -3.01 0.77
CA THR A 66 -0.75 -1.78 0.08
C THR A 66 -0.55 -2.03 -1.41
N PHE A 67 0.11 -3.14 -1.77
CA PHE A 67 0.28 -3.53 -3.17
C PHE A 67 -1.07 -3.69 -3.88
N LYS A 68 -1.99 -4.46 -3.30
CA LYS A 68 -3.33 -4.67 -3.89
C LYS A 68 -4.17 -3.40 -3.97
N TYR A 69 -4.04 -2.49 -3.01
CA TYR A 69 -4.70 -1.18 -3.04
C TYR A 69 -4.25 -0.32 -4.23
N PHE A 70 -2.96 -0.32 -4.58
CA PHE A 70 -2.39 0.53 -5.64
C PHE A 70 -2.18 -0.18 -6.99
N GLU A 71 -2.41 -1.49 -7.06
CA GLU A 71 -2.23 -2.34 -8.25
C GLU A 71 -2.94 -1.79 -9.50
N ILE A 72 -4.19 -1.35 -9.37
CA ILE A 72 -4.92 -0.68 -10.46
C ILE A 72 -5.16 0.78 -10.05
N PRO A 73 -4.72 1.75 -10.88
CA PRO A 73 -5.02 3.18 -10.69
C PRO A 73 -6.52 3.44 -10.55
N SER A 74 -6.89 4.36 -9.66
CA SER A 74 -8.31 4.66 -9.39
C SER A 74 -9.05 5.09 -10.65
N ILE A 75 -8.39 5.88 -11.51
CA ILE A 75 -8.94 6.35 -12.78
C ILE A 75 -9.35 5.21 -13.74
N LEU A 76 -8.70 4.04 -13.67
CA LEU A 76 -9.06 2.87 -14.46
C LEU A 76 -10.16 2.05 -13.78
N LEU A 77 -10.28 2.11 -12.45
CA LEU A 77 -11.41 1.52 -11.74
C LEU A 77 -12.70 2.26 -12.06
N ASP A 78 -12.64 3.59 -12.24
CA ASP A 78 -13.79 4.41 -12.59
C ASP A 78 -14.36 4.05 -13.98
N VAL A 79 -13.55 3.43 -14.87
CA VAL A 79 -14.03 2.92 -16.17
C VAL A 79 -15.10 1.85 -16.00
N PHE A 80 -14.98 1.01 -14.98
CA PHE A 80 -15.97 -0.04 -14.70
C PHE A 80 -17.32 0.54 -14.26
N THR A 81 -17.31 1.62 -13.47
CA THR A 81 -18.54 2.23 -12.94
C THR A 81 -19.14 3.29 -13.85
N GLU A 82 -18.31 4.07 -14.53
CA GLU A 82 -18.72 5.24 -15.32
C GLU A 82 -18.66 5.01 -16.84
N GLY A 83 -18.10 3.87 -17.29
CA GLY A 83 -18.00 3.52 -18.70
C GLY A 83 -17.25 4.58 -19.51
N GLN A 84 -17.83 5.00 -20.63
CA GLN A 84 -17.23 6.03 -21.50
C GLN A 84 -17.14 7.42 -20.85
N LEU A 85 -17.91 7.69 -19.79
CA LEU A 85 -17.87 8.96 -19.08
C LEU A 85 -16.67 9.07 -18.12
N SER A 86 -15.96 7.96 -17.90
CA SER A 86 -14.81 7.90 -16.99
C SER A 86 -13.78 8.99 -17.29
N PRO A 87 -13.15 9.58 -16.25
CA PRO A 87 -12.07 10.55 -16.40
C PRO A 87 -10.90 10.02 -17.24
N PHE A 88 -10.74 8.70 -17.34
CA PHE A 88 -9.74 8.06 -18.21
C PHE A 88 -9.89 8.49 -19.68
N PHE A 89 -11.11 8.58 -20.20
CA PHE A 89 -11.35 8.87 -21.61
C PHE A 89 -11.05 10.33 -21.97
N GLN A 90 -10.98 11.22 -20.98
CA GLN A 90 -10.67 12.65 -21.14
C GLN A 90 -9.17 12.93 -21.31
N LEU A 91 -8.31 11.95 -20.99
CA LEU A 91 -6.86 12.03 -21.12
C LEU A 91 -6.39 11.98 -22.58
N ASN A 92 -5.20 12.53 -22.84
CA ASN A 92 -4.55 12.38 -24.15
C ASN A 92 -3.97 10.96 -24.34
N SER A 93 -3.63 10.58 -25.56
CA SER A 93 -3.18 9.21 -25.87
C SER A 93 -1.90 8.80 -25.13
N GLN A 94 -0.98 9.75 -24.87
CA GLN A 94 0.26 9.47 -24.13
C GLN A 94 -0.03 9.23 -22.64
N GLU A 95 -0.91 10.04 -22.05
CA GLU A 95 -1.36 9.89 -20.66
C GLU A 95 -2.12 8.58 -20.47
N LYS A 96 -3.02 8.23 -21.39
CA LYS A 96 -3.75 6.94 -21.39
C LYS A 96 -2.78 5.77 -21.40
N GLN A 97 -1.77 5.79 -22.28
CA GLN A 97 -0.76 4.75 -22.34
C GLN A 97 0.06 4.67 -21.04
N LEU A 98 0.36 5.81 -20.41
CA LEU A 98 1.11 5.83 -19.16
C LEU A 98 0.30 5.25 -18.00
N VAL A 99 -0.98 5.59 -17.92
CA VAL A 99 -1.93 5.02 -16.96
C VAL A 99 -2.08 3.52 -17.17
N TRP A 100 -2.21 3.07 -18.43
CA TRP A 100 -2.27 1.65 -18.81
C TRP A 100 -1.04 0.87 -18.34
N ARG A 101 0.16 1.40 -18.61
CA ARG A 101 1.42 0.81 -18.13
C ARG A 101 1.52 0.70 -16.62
N LYS A 102 0.94 1.66 -15.88
CA LYS A 102 0.92 1.60 -14.42
C LYS A 102 -0.05 0.58 -13.84
N ALA A 103 -0.98 0.06 -14.64
CA ALA A 103 -1.81 -1.09 -14.27
C ALA A 103 -1.11 -2.45 -14.53
N GLY A 104 0.19 -2.44 -14.87
CA GLY A 104 0.96 -3.67 -15.13
C GLY A 104 0.82 -4.20 -16.57
N ARG A 105 0.32 -3.39 -17.49
CA ARG A 105 0.11 -3.74 -18.90
C ARG A 105 1.21 -3.11 -19.78
N GLU A 106 2.12 -3.92 -20.30
CA GLU A 106 3.25 -3.43 -21.11
C GLU A 106 2.90 -3.23 -22.59
N ASP A 107 1.77 -3.80 -23.02
CA ASP A 107 1.21 -3.68 -24.35
C ASP A 107 0.79 -2.25 -24.70
N VAL A 108 0.71 -2.00 -26.02
CA VAL A 108 0.24 -0.73 -26.55
C VAL A 108 -1.28 -0.71 -26.46
N LEU A 109 -1.81 0.29 -25.75
CA LEU A 109 -3.24 0.52 -25.66
C LEU A 109 -3.77 0.84 -27.07
N PRO A 110 -4.87 0.21 -27.51
CA PRO A 110 -5.47 0.56 -28.80
C PRO A 110 -5.80 2.06 -28.86
N PRO A 111 -5.78 2.68 -30.05
CA PRO A 111 -5.98 4.12 -30.21
C PRO A 111 -7.36 4.58 -29.73
N GLU A 112 -8.37 3.71 -29.83
CA GLU A 112 -9.72 3.91 -29.32
C GLU A 112 -10.12 2.73 -28.42
N PRO A 113 -9.67 2.72 -27.15
CA PRO A 113 -10.04 1.65 -26.23
C PRO A 113 -11.51 1.80 -25.85
N THR A 114 -12.26 0.70 -25.80
CA THR A 114 -13.62 0.69 -25.25
C THR A 114 -13.59 0.41 -23.75
N PRO A 115 -14.62 0.82 -22.98
CA PRO A 115 -14.73 0.46 -21.56
C PRO A 115 -14.70 -1.05 -21.32
N ASP A 116 -15.34 -1.82 -22.21
CA ASP A 116 -15.38 -3.29 -22.14
C ASP A 116 -13.97 -3.87 -22.33
N TYR A 117 -13.22 -3.37 -23.31
CA TYR A 117 -11.84 -3.78 -23.54
C TYR A 117 -10.99 -3.59 -22.28
N ILE A 118 -11.07 -2.42 -21.64
CA ILE A 118 -10.33 -2.11 -20.41
C ILE A 118 -10.78 -3.01 -19.26
N SER A 119 -12.09 -3.20 -19.10
CA SER A 119 -12.67 -3.96 -17.99
C SER A 119 -12.33 -5.45 -18.07
N ASP A 120 -12.36 -6.03 -19.27
CA ASP A 120 -12.01 -7.42 -19.53
C ASP A 120 -10.52 -7.65 -19.35
N HIS A 121 -9.68 -6.78 -19.94
CA HIS A 121 -8.22 -6.93 -19.84
C HIS A 121 -7.70 -6.68 -18.44
N LEU A 122 -8.40 -5.90 -17.60
CA LEU A 122 -8.01 -5.69 -16.20
C LEU A 122 -8.79 -6.58 -15.22
N HIS A 123 -9.67 -7.45 -15.70
CA HIS A 123 -10.56 -8.29 -14.90
C HIS A 123 -11.27 -7.50 -13.79
N LEU A 124 -11.83 -6.33 -14.13
CA LEU A 124 -12.41 -5.41 -13.14
C LEU A 124 -13.66 -5.99 -12.47
N TYR A 125 -14.41 -6.85 -13.16
CA TYR A 125 -15.66 -7.47 -12.68
C TYR A 125 -15.47 -8.38 -11.46
N ASP A 126 -14.41 -9.18 -11.44
CA ASP A 126 -14.12 -10.14 -10.37
C ASP A 126 -13.25 -9.52 -9.26
N ARG A 127 -12.99 -8.22 -9.35
CA ARG A 127 -12.02 -7.59 -8.47
C ARG A 127 -12.63 -7.29 -7.12
N TYR A 128 -12.02 -7.85 -6.09
CA TYR A 128 -12.34 -7.52 -4.70
C TYR A 128 -12.17 -6.01 -4.44
N PRO A 129 -12.98 -5.36 -3.57
CA PRO A 129 -12.97 -3.91 -3.38
C PRO A 129 -11.77 -3.42 -2.54
N TRP A 130 -10.56 -3.64 -3.04
CA TRP A 130 -9.28 -3.36 -2.39
C TRP A 130 -9.13 -1.90 -1.96
N LYS A 131 -9.69 -0.94 -2.71
CA LYS A 131 -9.68 0.48 -2.33
C LYS A 131 -10.44 0.76 -1.04
N ARG A 132 -11.56 0.07 -0.80
CA ARG A 132 -12.33 0.24 0.44
C ARG A 132 -11.65 -0.47 1.60
N ILE A 133 -11.24 -1.72 1.38
CA ILE A 133 -10.61 -2.56 2.39
C ILE A 133 -9.28 -1.97 2.83
N GLY A 134 -8.44 -1.52 1.89
CA GLY A 134 -7.14 -0.93 2.21
C GLY A 134 -7.25 0.34 3.04
N LYS A 135 -8.29 1.17 2.86
CA LYS A 135 -8.52 2.35 3.72
C LYS A 135 -8.82 1.94 5.17
N ILE A 136 -9.74 1.00 5.35
CA ILE A 136 -10.12 0.50 6.69
C ILE A 136 -8.91 -0.17 7.34
N TYR A 137 -8.24 -1.05 6.60
CA TYR A 137 -7.04 -1.75 7.06
C TYR A 137 -5.94 -0.76 7.48
N PHE A 138 -5.70 0.29 6.69
CA PHE A 138 -4.68 1.29 7.00
C PHE A 138 -4.95 1.99 8.34
N VAL A 139 -6.20 2.37 8.62
CA VAL A 139 -6.57 2.99 9.90
C VAL A 139 -6.33 2.02 11.06
N VAL A 140 -6.82 0.78 10.94
CA VAL A 140 -6.64 -0.25 11.99
C VAL A 140 -5.15 -0.54 12.22
N TYR A 141 -4.38 -0.68 11.14
CA TYR A 141 -2.95 -0.90 11.17
C TYR A 141 -2.22 0.25 11.88
N LEU A 142 -2.56 1.50 11.56
CA LEU A 142 -1.94 2.67 12.17
C LEU A 142 -2.22 2.75 13.68
N VAL A 143 -3.45 2.47 14.11
CA VAL A 143 -3.80 2.40 15.54
C VAL A 143 -2.99 1.30 16.24
N PHE A 144 -2.91 0.11 15.64
CA PHE A 144 -2.20 -1.03 16.23
C PHE A 144 -0.69 -0.77 16.35
N ILE A 145 -0.06 -0.21 15.30
CA ILE A 145 1.36 0.14 15.34
C ILE A 145 1.62 1.23 16.38
N LEU A 146 0.82 2.30 16.42
CA LEU A 146 1.04 3.39 17.38
C LEU A 146 0.88 2.95 18.83
N THR A 147 -0.16 2.17 19.12
CA THR A 147 -0.39 1.62 20.47
C THR A 147 0.73 0.68 20.88
N SER A 148 1.21 -0.16 19.96
CA SER A 148 2.32 -1.08 20.23
C SER A 148 3.64 -0.36 20.43
N VAL A 149 3.95 0.66 19.61
CA VAL A 149 5.15 1.50 19.78
C VAL A 149 5.09 2.26 21.10
N PHE A 150 3.93 2.81 21.46
CA PHE A 150 3.73 3.50 22.74
C PHE A 150 3.98 2.54 23.92
N TYR A 151 3.38 1.35 23.87
CA TYR A 151 3.58 0.32 24.88
C TYR A 151 5.06 -0.08 25.02
N LEU A 152 5.72 -0.39 23.90
CA LEU A 152 7.15 -0.76 23.89
C LEU A 152 8.03 0.37 24.45
N THR A 153 7.70 1.62 24.14
CA THR A 153 8.43 2.79 24.64
C THR A 153 8.23 2.97 26.15
N SER A 154 7.00 2.77 26.65
CA SER A 154 6.70 2.83 28.09
C SER A 154 7.48 1.75 28.85
N VAL A 155 7.46 0.51 28.36
CA VAL A 155 8.22 -0.59 28.97
C VAL A 155 9.72 -0.30 28.94
N TYR A 156 10.25 0.24 27.84
CA TYR A 156 11.66 0.64 27.79
C TYR A 156 12.01 1.70 28.83
N ILE A 157 11.17 2.73 29.00
CA ILE A 157 11.42 3.80 29.98
C ILE A 157 11.37 3.26 31.41
N GLU A 158 10.43 2.36 31.71
CA GLU A 158 10.23 1.83 33.06
C GLU A 158 11.29 0.82 33.47
N THR A 159 11.67 -0.10 32.57
CA THR A 159 12.52 -1.23 32.92
C THR A 159 13.84 -1.25 32.18
N GLY A 160 14.08 -0.37 31.20
CA GLY A 160 15.20 -0.50 30.27
C GLY A 160 15.10 -1.78 29.44
N PHE A 161 13.91 -2.37 29.39
CA PHE A 161 13.61 -3.76 29.05
C PHE A 161 14.16 -4.84 30.03
N GLN A 162 14.93 -4.50 31.07
CA GLN A 162 15.71 -5.43 31.91
C GLN A 162 14.92 -6.32 32.91
N ASN A 163 13.59 -6.43 32.80
CA ASN A 163 12.78 -7.30 33.67
C ASN A 163 12.29 -8.57 32.97
#